data_AF-A0A9P4KF94-F1
#
_entry.id   AF-A0A9P4KF94-F1
#
_cell.length_a   1.000
_cell.length_b   1.000
_cell.length_c   1.000
_cell.angle_alpha   90.00
_cell.angle_beta   90.00
_cell.angle_gamma   90.00
#
_symmetry.space_group_name_H-M   'P 1'
#
loop_
_entity.id
_entity.type
_entity.pdbx_description
1 polymer ?
#
loop_
_entity_poly.entity_id
_entity_poly.type
_entity_poly.pdbx_seq_one_letter_code
_entity_poly.pdbx_strand_id
1 'polypeptide(L)'
;MPRTRLHTLPHLHNHGKSQCIPQINDTLVHHSASLHSTCRKVAPFAERNTRMATVTANFGTKSHYKQALQSHILHALIHGTDFHALCDPLIDDLWNKPYFILSLLMEEMAKPKNERLEWIFWVDGDSFIVDQCRPLSSFLPPEPSLPFASHLPQAQGESEPRKPEHEPNVIVSNDPSGFNDGVFFLRVNQWAVDLFTDILAFRHFKPEVELVFSEQSAMDHVLQHPKFKDHVQLVPQHWFNAYPLDGPKEYELRSDKEAKEMEEFKLRRGDFLVHFAGHNDKEGAMPDWAEYLAVNPTPWGDGRVQRDVSGEVDKWWKNIGY
;
A
#
# COMPACT_ATOMS: atom_id res chain seq x y z
N MET A 1 -17.51 -12.17 23.22
CA MET A 1 -17.48 -10.70 23.19
C MET A 1 -16.29 -10.27 22.36
N PRO A 2 -16.45 -9.40 21.34
CA PRO A 2 -15.31 -8.87 20.62
C PRO A 2 -14.53 -7.98 21.60
N ARG A 3 -13.25 -8.29 21.83
CA ARG A 3 -12.35 -7.38 22.57
C ARG A 3 -12.25 -6.10 21.76
N THR A 4 -12.89 -5.04 22.20
CA THR A 4 -12.64 -3.68 21.70
C THR A 4 -11.18 -3.35 22.01
N ARG A 5 -10.31 -3.44 21.01
CA ARG A 5 -8.92 -2.99 21.13
C ARG A 5 -8.97 -1.49 21.45
N LEU A 6 -8.26 -1.08 22.50
CA LEU A 6 -7.93 0.33 22.70
C LEU A 6 -7.21 0.79 21.42
N HIS A 7 -7.67 1.91 20.84
CA HIS A 7 -7.02 2.55 19.71
C HIS A 7 -5.56 2.83 20.10
N THR A 8 -4.65 1.99 19.63
CA THR A 8 -3.23 2.11 19.96
C THR A 8 -2.64 3.03 18.92
N LEU A 9 -2.02 4.12 19.37
CA LEU A 9 -1.35 5.03 18.45
C LEU A 9 -0.20 4.29 17.77
N PRO A 10 -0.05 4.44 16.44
CA PRO A 10 1.08 3.86 15.71
C PRO A 10 2.38 4.55 16.10
N HIS A 11 3.50 3.88 15.85
CA HIS A 11 4.80 4.53 15.90
C HIS A 11 5.07 5.24 14.57
N LEU A 12 5.46 6.51 14.64
CA LEU A 12 5.86 7.29 13.49
C LEU A 12 7.37 7.49 13.53
N HIS A 13 8.07 6.87 12.59
CA HIS A 13 9.52 6.80 12.52
C HIS A 13 10.05 7.80 11.48
N ASN A 14 10.72 8.84 11.98
CA ASN A 14 11.43 9.82 11.16
C ASN A 14 12.87 9.34 10.94
N HIS A 15 13.23 9.00 9.70
CA HIS A 15 14.58 8.52 9.35
C HIS A 15 15.39 9.64 8.70
N GLY A 16 16.48 10.06 9.34
CA GLY A 16 17.29 11.20 8.91
C GLY A 16 17.45 12.23 10.04
N LYS A 17 18.21 13.29 9.75
CA LYS A 17 18.40 14.47 10.61
C LYS A 17 17.28 15.50 10.43
N SER A 18 16.72 15.60 9.23
CA SER A 18 15.59 16.48 8.92
C SER A 18 14.28 15.90 9.46
N GLN A 19 13.37 16.79 9.85
CA GLN A 19 12.02 16.41 10.31
C GLN A 19 11.03 16.55 9.15
N CYS A 20 10.69 15.44 8.49
CA CYS A 20 9.68 15.43 7.42
C CYS A 20 8.29 14.98 7.92
N ILE A 21 8.22 14.19 8.98
CA ILE A 21 6.97 13.84 9.64
C ILE A 21 6.55 15.02 10.56
N PRO A 22 5.35 15.61 10.40
CA PRO A 22 4.88 16.66 11.29
C PRO A 22 4.67 16.14 12.71
N GLN A 23 4.81 17.01 13.71
CA GLN A 23 4.46 16.69 15.09
C GLN A 23 2.98 16.36 15.19
N ILE A 24 2.66 15.21 15.79
CA ILE A 24 1.28 14.80 16.01
C ILE A 24 0.72 15.61 17.18
N ASN A 25 -0.37 16.31 16.92
CA ASN A 25 -1.09 17.11 17.91
C ASN A 25 -2.42 16.46 18.27
N ASP A 26 -3.02 16.91 19.38
CA ASP A 26 -4.28 16.36 19.88
C ASP A 26 -5.42 16.47 18.87
N THR A 27 -5.45 17.55 18.06
CA THR A 27 -6.45 17.73 17.00
C THR A 27 -6.42 16.58 15.99
N LEU A 28 -5.22 16.20 15.52
CA LEU A 28 -5.06 15.11 14.57
C LEU A 28 -5.41 13.75 15.18
N VAL A 29 -5.03 13.51 16.45
CA VAL A 29 -5.39 12.29 17.19
C VAL A 29 -6.89 12.16 17.39
N HIS A 30 -7.57 13.24 17.77
CA HIS A 30 -9.03 13.25 17.90
C HIS A 30 -9.72 13.06 16.55
N HIS A 31 -9.19 13.68 15.50
CA HIS A 31 -9.71 13.52 14.15
C HIS A 31 -9.58 12.07 13.67
N SER A 32 -8.42 11.44 13.82
CA SER A 32 -8.20 10.04 13.42
C SER A 32 -9.08 9.08 14.21
N ALA A 33 -9.24 9.28 15.53
CA ALA A 33 -10.12 8.46 16.36
C ALA A 33 -11.61 8.59 15.97
N SER A 34 -12.04 9.80 15.59
CA SER A 34 -13.40 10.05 15.07
C SER A 34 -13.63 9.35 13.73
N LEU A 35 -12.66 9.44 12.81
CA LEU A 35 -12.71 8.75 11.53
C LEU A 35 -12.69 7.23 11.71
N HIS A 36 -11.86 6.69 12.60
CA HIS A 36 -11.86 5.27 12.95
C HIS A 36 -13.24 4.77 13.39
N SER A 37 -13.89 5.52 14.29
CA SER A 37 -15.26 5.23 14.74
C SER A 37 -16.27 5.30 13.59
N THR A 38 -16.09 6.23 12.65
CA THR A 38 -16.93 6.37 11.47
C THR A 38 -16.74 5.19 10.52
N CYS A 39 -15.50 4.84 10.19
CA CYS A 39 -15.16 3.72 9.33
C CYS A 39 -15.77 2.41 9.82
N ARG A 40 -15.71 2.12 11.13
CA ARG A 40 -16.34 0.94 11.73
C ARG A 40 -17.87 0.87 11.58
N LYS A 41 -18.53 2.00 11.34
CA LYS A 41 -19.99 2.08 11.15
C LYS A 41 -20.38 1.98 9.68
N VAL A 42 -19.62 2.60 8.79
CA VAL A 42 -20.04 2.83 7.40
C VAL A 42 -19.30 1.98 6.38
N ALA A 43 -18.07 1.55 6.67
CA ALA A 43 -17.25 0.80 5.73
C ALA A 43 -17.38 -0.71 5.97
N PRO A 44 -17.38 -1.54 4.91
CA PRO A 44 -17.65 -2.98 5.01
C PRO A 44 -16.43 -3.82 5.41
N PHE A 45 -15.33 -3.20 5.86
CA PHE A 45 -14.05 -3.87 6.03
C PHE A 45 -13.88 -4.48 7.41
N ALA A 46 -13.35 -5.70 7.44
CA ALA A 46 -12.87 -6.32 8.67
C ALA A 46 -11.42 -5.91 8.94
N GLU A 47 -11.13 -5.47 10.16
CA GLU A 47 -9.75 -5.28 10.61
C GLU A 47 -9.07 -6.64 10.82
N ARG A 48 -7.97 -6.89 10.11
CA ARG A 48 -7.08 -8.03 10.38
C ARG A 48 -5.90 -7.56 11.23
N ASN A 49 -5.50 -8.37 12.21
CA ASN A 49 -4.35 -8.08 13.06
C ASN A 49 -3.04 -8.50 12.37
N THR A 50 -2.64 -7.74 11.36
CA THR A 50 -1.37 -7.89 10.64
C THR A 50 -0.42 -6.81 11.11
N ARG A 51 0.81 -7.16 11.50
CA ARG A 51 1.85 -6.16 11.83
C ARG A 51 2.37 -5.57 10.53
N MET A 52 1.98 -4.34 10.23
CA MET A 52 2.36 -3.67 8.98
C MET A 52 2.89 -2.27 9.25
N ALA A 53 3.70 -1.78 8.30
CA ALA A 53 4.05 -0.37 8.25
C ALA A 53 3.87 0.21 6.85
N THR A 54 3.40 1.45 6.77
CA THR A 54 3.51 2.27 5.56
C THR A 54 4.90 2.89 5.53
N VAL A 55 5.60 2.78 4.40
CA VAL A 55 6.97 3.24 4.22
C VAL A 55 7.05 4.15 3.00
N THR A 56 7.70 5.29 3.14
CA THR A 56 7.88 6.27 2.06
C THR A 56 9.19 7.04 2.20
N ALA A 57 9.54 7.81 1.17
CA ALA A 57 10.59 8.81 1.22
C ALA A 57 10.01 10.19 0.88
N ASN A 58 10.31 11.18 1.72
CA ASN A 58 9.83 12.54 1.54
C ASN A 58 10.94 13.53 1.92
N PHE A 59 11.75 13.88 0.93
CA PHE A 59 12.80 14.90 1.05
C PHE A 59 12.42 16.16 0.26
N GLY A 60 12.95 17.31 0.70
CA GLY A 60 12.75 18.61 0.05
C GLY A 60 11.63 19.46 0.66
N THR A 61 11.29 20.55 -0.04
CA THR A 61 10.46 21.63 0.52
C THR A 61 9.08 21.78 -0.13
N LYS A 62 8.81 21.05 -1.22
CA LYS A 62 7.55 21.14 -1.98
C LYS A 62 6.35 20.77 -1.10
N SER A 63 5.35 21.64 -1.05
CA SER A 63 4.19 21.50 -0.16
C SER A 63 3.29 20.33 -0.52
N HIS A 64 3.09 20.05 -1.82
CA HIS A 64 2.19 18.98 -2.27
C HIS A 64 2.61 17.58 -1.80
N TYR A 65 3.92 17.29 -1.75
CA TYR A 65 4.40 16.02 -1.19
C TYR A 65 4.19 15.92 0.33
N LYS A 66 4.24 17.05 1.04
CA LYS A 66 3.90 17.10 2.47
C LYS A 66 2.40 16.87 2.70
N GLN A 67 1.55 17.39 1.82
CA GLN A 67 0.10 17.14 1.87
C GLN A 67 -0.24 15.67 1.58
N ALA A 68 0.42 15.07 0.57
CA ALA A 68 0.33 13.64 0.30
C ALA A 68 0.74 12.81 1.52
N LEU A 69 1.90 13.11 2.12
CA LEU A 69 2.39 12.47 3.34
C LEU A 69 1.37 12.52 4.48
N GLN A 70 0.69 13.66 4.67
CA GLN A 70 -0.34 13.81 5.71
C GLN A 70 -1.51 12.84 5.51
N SER A 71 -1.90 12.54 4.27
CA SER A 71 -2.97 11.56 4.00
C SER A 71 -2.60 10.14 4.43
N HIS A 72 -1.31 9.77 4.27
CA HIS A 72 -0.80 8.47 4.71
C HIS A 72 -0.62 8.39 6.22
N ILE A 73 -0.17 9.47 6.86
CA ILE A 73 -0.09 9.56 8.32
C ILE A 73 -1.49 9.46 8.94
N LEU A 74 -2.48 10.14 8.38
CA LEU A 74 -3.86 10.04 8.85
C LEU A 74 -4.37 8.59 8.78
N HIS A 75 -4.12 7.90 7.67
CA HIS A 75 -4.49 6.50 7.51
C HIS A 75 -3.79 5.60 8.55
N ALA A 76 -2.48 5.76 8.72
CA ALA A 76 -1.70 5.06 9.73
C ALA A 76 -2.29 5.26 11.14
N LEU A 77 -2.68 6.50 11.48
CA LEU A 77 -3.33 6.82 12.77
C LEU A 77 -4.70 6.18 12.92
N ILE A 78 -5.52 6.13 11.86
CA ILE A 78 -6.84 5.49 11.88
C ILE A 78 -6.71 3.99 12.14
N HIS A 79 -5.80 3.31 11.43
CA HIS A 79 -5.68 1.86 11.47
C HIS A 79 -4.67 1.34 12.50
N GLY A 80 -3.95 2.24 13.19
CA GLY A 80 -2.88 1.86 14.12
C GLY A 80 -1.72 1.12 13.44
N THR A 81 -1.43 1.48 12.19
CA THR A 81 -0.33 0.91 11.37
C THR A 81 0.91 1.77 11.55
N ASP A 82 2.08 1.16 11.77
CA ASP A 82 3.32 1.93 11.92
C ASP A 82 3.65 2.71 10.63
N PHE A 83 4.40 3.81 10.76
CA PHE A 83 4.69 4.68 9.63
C PHE A 83 6.17 5.07 9.62
N HIS A 84 6.85 4.88 8.49
CA HIS A 84 8.25 5.21 8.33
C HIS A 84 8.44 6.16 7.15
N ALA A 85 9.10 7.30 7.40
CA ALA A 85 9.49 8.22 6.33
C ALA A 85 10.99 8.47 6.34
N LEU A 86 11.63 8.25 5.19
CA LEU A 86 12.98 8.73 4.94
C LEU A 86 12.94 10.23 4.61
N CYS A 87 13.54 11.03 5.46
CA CYS A 87 13.48 12.50 5.42
C CYS A 87 14.73 13.15 4.81
N ASP A 88 15.85 12.41 4.73
CA ASP A 88 17.08 12.83 4.06
C ASP A 88 17.55 11.76 3.09
N PRO A 89 18.13 12.14 1.93
CA PRO A 89 18.74 11.17 1.03
C PRO A 89 19.93 10.49 1.70
N LEU A 90 19.99 9.17 1.54
CA LEU A 90 21.09 8.29 1.95
C LEU A 90 22.07 8.06 0.80
N ILE A 91 21.54 7.91 -0.41
CA ILE A 91 22.27 7.71 -1.65
C ILE A 91 21.66 8.55 -2.78
N ASP A 92 22.10 8.30 -4.02
CA ASP A 92 21.68 9.05 -5.19
C ASP A 92 20.23 8.77 -5.60
N ASP A 93 19.53 9.84 -5.98
CA ASP A 93 18.24 9.85 -6.68
C ASP A 93 17.20 8.87 -6.10
N LEU A 94 16.58 8.08 -6.96
CA LEU A 94 15.50 7.17 -6.61
C LEU A 94 16.01 5.85 -6.00
N TRP A 95 17.33 5.58 -6.03
CA TRP A 95 17.94 4.44 -5.34
C TRP A 95 17.82 4.50 -3.81
N ASN A 96 17.48 5.68 -3.27
CA ASN A 96 17.10 5.84 -1.86
C ASN A 96 15.99 4.87 -1.44
N LYS A 97 15.01 4.57 -2.33
CA LYS A 97 13.91 3.63 -2.06
C LYS A 97 14.43 2.22 -1.71
N PRO A 98 15.12 1.49 -2.61
CA PRO A 98 15.58 0.16 -2.29
C PRO A 98 16.61 0.12 -1.16
N TYR A 99 17.43 1.16 -1.00
CA TYR A 99 18.36 1.25 0.11
C TYR A 99 17.65 1.36 1.46
N PHE A 100 16.65 2.23 1.56
CA PHE A 100 15.89 2.43 2.78
C PHE A 100 15.03 1.23 3.15
N ILE A 101 14.40 0.60 2.15
CA ILE A 101 13.67 -0.65 2.38
C ILE A 101 14.63 -1.74 2.90
N LEU A 102 15.83 -1.88 2.31
CA LEU A 102 16.82 -2.84 2.80
C LEU A 102 17.24 -2.56 4.24
N SER A 103 17.47 -1.30 4.62
CA SER A 103 17.82 -0.97 6.01
C SER A 103 16.70 -1.35 6.98
N LEU A 104 15.44 -1.07 6.64
CA LEU A 104 14.29 -1.47 7.47
C LEU A 104 14.15 -2.99 7.55
N LEU A 105 14.34 -3.71 6.44
CA LEU A 105 14.32 -5.17 6.46
C LEU A 105 15.38 -5.73 7.41
N MET A 106 16.58 -5.17 7.44
CA MET A 106 17.64 -5.60 8.35
C MET A 106 17.28 -5.33 9.82
N GLU A 107 16.69 -4.17 10.12
CA GLU A 107 16.20 -3.83 11.46
C GLU A 107 15.09 -4.80 11.93
N GLU A 108 14.13 -5.11 11.06
CA GLU A 108 13.04 -6.03 11.38
C GLU A 108 13.50 -7.48 11.48
N MET A 109 14.46 -7.91 10.65
CA MET A 109 15.02 -9.26 10.69
C MET A 109 15.84 -9.52 11.96
N ALA A 110 16.36 -8.46 12.60
CA ALA A 110 17.01 -8.54 13.91
C ALA A 110 16.02 -8.76 15.07
N LYS A 111 14.72 -8.47 14.88
CA LYS A 111 13.68 -8.68 15.88
C LYS A 111 13.17 -10.13 15.90
N PRO A 112 12.65 -10.63 17.03
CA PRO A 112 11.90 -11.88 17.08
C PRO A 112 10.74 -11.92 16.07
N LYS A 113 10.44 -13.11 15.51
CA LYS A 113 9.40 -13.27 14.46
C LYS A 113 8.02 -12.74 14.86
N ASN A 114 7.67 -12.85 16.14
CA ASN A 114 6.40 -12.39 16.70
C ASN A 114 6.36 -10.88 17.00
N GLU A 115 7.49 -10.18 16.90
CA GLU A 115 7.61 -8.75 17.18
C GLU A 115 7.88 -7.93 15.91
N ARG A 116 8.55 -8.53 14.91
CA ARG A 116 8.81 -7.88 13.63
C ARG A 116 7.53 -7.62 12.83
N LEU A 117 7.60 -6.63 11.95
CA LEU A 117 6.62 -6.41 10.88
C LEU A 117 6.47 -7.67 10.03
N GLU A 118 5.25 -7.94 9.58
CA GLU A 118 4.94 -9.02 8.63
C GLU A 118 5.01 -8.49 7.20
N TRP A 119 4.55 -7.25 7.01
CA TRP A 119 4.51 -6.60 5.71
C TRP A 119 4.91 -5.12 5.80
N ILE A 120 5.62 -4.69 4.77
CA ILE A 120 5.85 -3.29 4.43
C ILE A 120 4.90 -2.94 3.28
N PHE A 121 4.26 -1.77 3.37
CA PHE A 121 3.54 -1.15 2.26
C PHE A 121 4.38 0.06 1.81
N TRP A 122 5.08 -0.09 0.68
CA TRP A 122 5.82 1.03 0.10
C TRP A 122 4.88 1.93 -0.69
N VAL A 123 5.10 3.23 -0.57
CA VAL A 123 4.39 4.24 -1.35
C VAL A 123 5.26 5.43 -1.73
N ASP A 124 5.23 5.82 -3.00
CA ASP A 124 5.87 7.02 -3.51
C ASP A 124 5.17 8.29 -2.99
N GLY A 125 5.96 9.36 -2.81
CA GLY A 125 5.52 10.60 -2.18
C GLY A 125 4.47 11.41 -2.96
N ASP A 126 4.18 11.03 -4.20
CA ASP A 126 3.20 11.65 -5.10
C ASP A 126 1.88 10.87 -5.16
N SER A 127 1.41 10.38 -4.02
CA SER A 127 0.16 9.65 -3.91
C SER A 127 -0.66 10.05 -2.69
N PHE A 128 -1.99 9.92 -2.79
CA PHE A 128 -2.92 10.14 -1.69
C PHE A 128 -3.78 8.92 -1.43
N ILE A 129 -4.03 8.63 -0.16
CA ILE A 129 -5.08 7.67 0.23
C ILE A 129 -6.44 8.38 0.12
N VAL A 130 -7.26 7.90 -0.81
CA VAL A 130 -8.60 8.44 -1.10
C VAL A 130 -9.71 7.72 -0.34
N ASP A 131 -9.46 6.52 0.17
CA ASP A 131 -10.34 5.78 1.07
C ASP A 131 -9.62 5.53 2.39
N GLN A 132 -9.80 6.46 3.34
CA GLN A 132 -9.19 6.36 4.67
C GLN A 132 -9.76 5.20 5.50
N CYS A 133 -10.89 4.60 5.09
CA CYS A 133 -11.53 3.54 5.84
C CYS A 133 -11.08 2.13 5.46
N ARG A 134 -10.49 1.93 4.28
CA ARG A 134 -9.99 0.61 3.88
C ARG A 134 -8.66 0.30 4.57
N PRO A 135 -8.57 -0.75 5.40
CA PRO A 135 -7.30 -1.16 6.00
C PRO A 135 -6.39 -1.80 4.94
N LEU A 136 -5.07 -1.59 5.04
CA LEU A 136 -4.07 -2.17 4.13
C LEU A 136 -4.18 -3.69 4.00
N SER A 137 -4.50 -4.37 5.11
CA SER A 137 -4.68 -5.82 5.16
C SER A 137 -5.84 -6.34 4.29
N SER A 138 -6.67 -5.46 3.75
CA SER A 138 -7.71 -5.79 2.77
C SER A 138 -7.14 -6.33 1.46
N PHE A 139 -5.88 -6.02 1.13
CA PHE A 139 -5.23 -6.45 -0.12
C PHE A 139 -4.34 -7.67 0.06
N LEU A 140 -4.07 -8.08 1.30
CA LEU A 140 -3.17 -9.18 1.61
C LEU A 140 -3.90 -10.53 1.51
N PRO A 141 -3.15 -11.62 1.21
CA PRO A 141 -3.70 -12.96 1.34
C PRO A 141 -4.26 -13.13 2.76
N PRO A 142 -5.43 -13.78 2.92
CA PRO A 142 -5.88 -14.17 4.25
C PRO A 142 -4.84 -15.09 4.90
N GLU A 143 -4.74 -15.03 6.22
CA GLU A 143 -3.93 -16.00 6.94
C GLU A 143 -4.42 -17.41 6.55
N PRO A 144 -3.53 -18.35 6.20
CA PRO A 144 -3.92 -19.73 5.94
C PRO A 144 -4.73 -20.16 7.15
N SER A 145 -6.00 -20.50 6.95
CA SER A 145 -6.90 -20.84 8.04
C SER A 145 -6.18 -21.83 8.94
N LEU A 146 -5.87 -21.43 10.18
CA LEU A 146 -5.37 -22.38 11.17
C LEU A 146 -6.32 -23.59 11.11
N PRO A 147 -5.83 -24.84 11.05
CA PRO A 147 -6.65 -26.03 10.80
C PRO A 147 -7.61 -26.36 11.95
N PHE A 148 -8.08 -25.40 12.74
CA PHE A 148 -9.11 -25.57 13.76
C PHE A 148 -10.52 -25.82 13.18
N ALA A 149 -10.70 -25.71 11.86
CA ALA A 149 -11.92 -26.19 11.18
C ALA A 149 -11.90 -27.70 10.87
N SER A 150 -10.83 -28.44 11.22
CA SER A 150 -10.73 -29.91 11.03
C SER A 150 -11.63 -30.75 11.96
N HIS A 151 -12.55 -30.13 12.70
CA HIS A 151 -13.53 -30.82 13.55
C HIS A 151 -14.99 -30.62 13.14
N LEU A 152 -15.27 -29.90 12.04
CA LEU A 152 -16.60 -29.93 11.43
C LEU A 152 -16.63 -31.08 10.41
N PRO A 153 -17.67 -31.94 10.40
CA PRO A 153 -17.79 -32.97 9.39
C PRO A 153 -17.83 -32.30 8.02
N GLN A 154 -16.83 -32.61 7.18
CA GLN A 154 -16.77 -32.18 5.79
C GLN A 154 -18.09 -32.55 5.12
N ALA A 155 -18.76 -31.58 4.50
CA ALA A 155 -19.84 -31.87 3.57
C ALA A 155 -19.25 -32.75 2.46
N GLN A 156 -19.81 -33.94 2.27
CA GLN A 156 -19.36 -34.88 1.24
C GLN A 156 -19.47 -34.22 -0.14
N GLY A 157 -18.34 -33.85 -0.74
CA GLY A 157 -18.29 -33.30 -2.10
C GLY A 157 -17.37 -32.09 -2.29
N GLU A 158 -16.86 -31.47 -1.22
CA GLU A 158 -15.90 -30.37 -1.34
C GLU A 158 -14.47 -30.93 -1.44
N SER A 159 -13.80 -30.67 -2.56
CA SER A 159 -12.36 -30.94 -2.73
C SER A 159 -11.57 -30.19 -1.67
N GLU A 160 -10.56 -30.86 -1.06
CA GLU A 160 -9.59 -30.22 -0.17
C GLU A 160 -9.15 -28.85 -0.72
N PRO A 161 -9.13 -27.79 0.10
CA PRO A 161 -8.68 -26.48 -0.36
C PRO A 161 -7.28 -26.63 -0.97
N ARG A 162 -7.10 -26.20 -2.22
CA ARG A 162 -5.77 -26.13 -2.83
C ARG A 162 -4.89 -25.28 -1.93
N LYS A 163 -3.76 -25.81 -1.48
CA LYS A 163 -2.73 -24.99 -0.84
C LYS A 163 -2.03 -24.15 -1.92
N PRO A 164 -1.61 -22.91 -1.61
CA PRO A 164 -0.83 -22.13 -2.55
C PRO A 164 0.49 -22.84 -2.81
N GLU A 165 0.91 -22.91 -4.08
CA GLU A 165 2.20 -23.53 -4.46
C GLU A 165 3.38 -22.74 -3.88
N HIS A 166 3.25 -21.41 -3.86
CA HIS A 166 4.25 -20.48 -3.33
C HIS A 166 3.56 -19.36 -2.55
N GLU A 167 4.06 -19.05 -1.34
CA GLU A 167 3.56 -17.90 -0.58
C GLU A 167 4.01 -16.58 -1.22
N PRO A 168 3.14 -15.57 -1.32
CA PRO A 168 3.50 -14.30 -1.91
C PRO A 168 4.41 -13.51 -0.96
N ASN A 169 5.51 -12.99 -1.50
CA ASN A 169 6.44 -12.10 -0.81
C ASN A 169 6.39 -10.67 -1.34
N VAL A 170 5.99 -10.47 -2.60
CA VAL A 170 5.73 -9.15 -3.18
C VAL A 170 4.37 -9.16 -3.83
N ILE A 171 3.56 -8.13 -3.56
CA ILE A 171 2.28 -7.88 -4.24
C ILE A 171 2.40 -6.51 -4.88
N VAL A 172 2.35 -6.48 -6.20
CA VAL A 172 2.67 -5.31 -7.02
C VAL A 172 1.70 -5.25 -8.20
N SER A 173 1.62 -4.09 -8.82
CA SER A 173 0.78 -3.88 -10.00
C SER A 173 1.62 -3.45 -11.20
N ASN A 174 1.08 -3.67 -12.39
CA ASN A 174 1.57 -3.05 -13.60
C ASN A 174 0.72 -1.81 -13.90
N ASP A 175 1.33 -0.85 -14.59
CA ASP A 175 0.67 0.28 -15.22
C ASP A 175 0.74 0.17 -16.76
N PRO A 176 0.18 1.13 -17.53
CA PRO A 176 0.24 1.10 -18.99
C PRO A 176 1.66 1.07 -19.60
N SER A 177 2.69 1.41 -18.82
CA SER A 177 4.11 1.38 -19.19
C SER A 177 4.84 0.12 -18.73
N GLY A 178 4.17 -0.80 -18.03
CA GLY A 178 4.73 -2.06 -17.54
C GLY A 178 4.80 -2.13 -16.01
N PHE A 179 5.87 -2.68 -15.47
CA PHE A 179 6.08 -2.80 -14.03
C PHE A 179 6.11 -1.44 -13.34
N ASN A 180 5.37 -1.25 -12.24
CA ASN A 180 5.36 -0.03 -11.44
C ASN A 180 5.67 -0.36 -9.97
N ASP A 181 6.75 0.20 -9.43
CA ASP A 181 7.16 -0.01 -8.03
C ASP A 181 6.93 1.24 -7.16
N GLY A 182 6.01 2.11 -7.56
CA GLY A 182 5.64 3.26 -6.75
C GLY A 182 4.66 2.91 -5.63
N VAL A 183 3.92 1.79 -5.75
CA VAL A 183 3.04 1.27 -4.69
C VAL A 183 3.06 -0.25 -4.68
N PHE A 184 3.49 -0.86 -3.58
CA PHE A 184 3.53 -2.33 -3.46
C PHE A 184 3.56 -2.80 -2.00
N PHE A 185 3.21 -4.06 -1.79
CA PHE A 185 3.39 -4.76 -0.52
C PHE A 185 4.60 -5.69 -0.59
N LEU A 186 5.38 -5.72 0.49
CA LEU A 186 6.58 -6.55 0.63
C LEU A 186 6.56 -7.28 1.97
N ARG A 187 6.63 -8.60 1.94
CA ARG A 187 6.72 -9.43 3.15
C ARG A 187 8.12 -9.30 3.76
N VAL A 188 8.18 -9.15 5.08
CA VAL A 188 9.45 -9.07 5.81
C VAL A 188 9.99 -10.47 6.08
N ASN A 189 10.99 -10.87 5.29
CA ASN A 189 11.69 -12.15 5.44
C ASN A 189 13.07 -12.11 4.74
N GLN A 190 13.81 -13.23 4.81
CA GLN A 190 15.11 -13.35 4.14
C GLN A 190 15.01 -13.20 2.61
N TRP A 191 13.92 -13.66 2.00
CA TRP A 191 13.71 -13.52 0.56
C TRP A 191 13.70 -12.03 0.14
N ALA A 192 13.08 -11.16 0.94
CA ALA A 192 13.05 -9.72 0.67
C ALA A 192 14.42 -9.07 0.85
N VAL A 193 15.19 -9.50 1.86
CA VAL A 193 16.58 -9.04 2.05
C VAL A 193 17.43 -9.38 0.83
N ASP A 194 17.31 -10.62 0.33
CA ASP A 194 18.04 -11.08 -0.85
C ASP A 194 17.61 -10.30 -2.10
N LEU A 195 16.30 -10.06 -2.27
CA LEU A 195 15.76 -9.27 -3.39
C LEU A 195 16.35 -7.86 -3.41
N PHE A 196 16.23 -7.11 -2.31
CA PHE A 196 16.68 -5.71 -2.28
C PHE A 196 18.20 -5.57 -2.32
N THR A 197 18.94 -6.58 -1.85
CA THR A 197 20.39 -6.67 -2.07
C THR A 197 20.71 -6.82 -3.56
N ASP A 198 20.03 -7.73 -4.25
CA ASP A 198 20.25 -7.97 -5.69
C ASP A 198 19.84 -6.75 -6.53
N ILE A 199 18.76 -6.04 -6.16
CA ILE A 199 18.32 -4.78 -6.82
C ILE A 199 19.41 -3.71 -6.73
N LEU A 200 19.92 -3.42 -5.52
CA LEU A 200 20.97 -2.40 -5.32
C LEU A 200 22.27 -2.77 -6.04
N ALA A 201 22.61 -4.06 -6.06
CA ALA A 201 23.79 -4.56 -6.75
C ALA A 201 23.65 -4.52 -8.29
N PHE A 202 22.43 -4.59 -8.81
CA PHE A 202 22.15 -4.75 -10.25
C PHE A 202 22.87 -3.72 -11.12
N ARG A 203 22.80 -2.43 -10.76
CA ARG A 203 23.43 -1.34 -11.51
C ARG A 203 24.96 -1.45 -11.64
N HIS A 204 25.59 -2.23 -10.77
CA HIS A 204 27.04 -2.43 -10.75
C HIS A 204 27.47 -3.72 -11.46
N PHE A 205 26.66 -4.77 -11.40
CA PHE A 205 26.97 -6.08 -12.00
C PHE A 205 26.36 -6.29 -13.39
N LYS A 206 25.38 -5.46 -13.76
CA LYS A 206 24.72 -5.42 -15.08
C LYS A 206 24.74 -4.02 -15.69
N PRO A 207 25.90 -3.34 -15.74
CA PRO A 207 26.00 -1.97 -16.26
C PRO A 207 25.64 -1.84 -17.75
N GLU A 208 25.63 -2.96 -18.48
CA GLU A 208 25.23 -3.03 -19.89
C GLU A 208 23.71 -2.98 -20.11
N VAL A 209 22.92 -3.21 -19.05
CA VAL A 209 21.46 -3.20 -19.13
C VAL A 209 20.95 -1.78 -18.95
N GLU A 210 20.19 -1.29 -19.94
CA GLU A 210 19.56 0.02 -19.85
C GLU A 210 18.42 0.00 -18.83
N LEU A 211 18.50 0.91 -17.85
CA LEU A 211 17.50 1.07 -16.80
C LEU A 211 16.62 2.29 -17.11
N VAL A 212 15.66 2.13 -18.02
CA VAL A 212 14.77 3.21 -18.50
C VAL A 212 14.08 3.94 -17.35
N PHE A 213 13.73 3.22 -16.28
CA PHE A 213 13.13 3.74 -15.06
C PHE A 213 14.02 3.49 -13.83
N SER A 214 15.35 3.58 -13.98
CA SER A 214 16.32 3.47 -12.87
C SER A 214 16.12 2.18 -12.03
N GLU A 215 15.89 2.31 -10.72
CA GLU A 215 15.69 1.21 -9.78
C GLU A 215 14.41 0.43 -10.03
N GLN A 216 13.37 1.03 -10.60
CA GLN A 216 12.16 0.30 -11.02
C GLN A 216 12.50 -0.73 -12.10
N SER A 217 13.30 -0.34 -13.10
CA SER A 217 13.78 -1.27 -14.13
C SER A 217 14.67 -2.36 -13.53
N ALA A 218 15.52 -2.01 -12.55
CA ALA A 218 16.34 -3.00 -11.87
C ALA A 218 15.49 -4.00 -11.07
N MET A 219 14.46 -3.51 -10.35
CA MET A 219 13.52 -4.36 -9.62
C MET A 219 12.76 -5.30 -10.55
N ASP A 220 12.25 -4.81 -11.69
CA ASP A 220 11.58 -5.64 -12.69
C ASP A 220 12.51 -6.78 -13.18
N HIS A 221 13.75 -6.45 -13.57
CA HIS A 221 14.72 -7.46 -14.00
C HIS A 221 15.02 -8.52 -12.94
N VAL A 222 15.20 -8.10 -11.68
CA VAL A 222 15.52 -9.02 -10.58
C VAL A 222 14.32 -9.90 -10.25
N LEU A 223 13.10 -9.35 -10.20
CA LEU A 223 11.88 -10.10 -9.91
C LEU A 223 11.61 -11.21 -10.94
N GLN A 224 12.04 -11.04 -12.19
CA GLN A 224 11.90 -12.08 -13.23
C GLN A 224 12.90 -13.24 -13.08
N HIS A 225 13.93 -13.11 -12.24
CA HIS A 225 14.92 -14.16 -12.02
C HIS A 225 14.28 -15.39 -11.34
N PRO A 226 14.67 -16.65 -11.70
CA PRO A 226 14.11 -17.87 -11.10
C PRO A 226 14.17 -17.94 -9.57
N LYS A 227 15.10 -17.20 -8.95
CA LYS A 227 15.22 -17.07 -7.48
C LYS A 227 14.00 -16.37 -6.85
N PHE A 228 13.34 -15.48 -7.57
CA PHE A 228 12.34 -14.55 -7.03
C PHE A 228 10.95 -14.73 -7.62
N LYS A 229 10.86 -14.98 -8.94
CA LYS A 229 9.62 -14.90 -9.72
C LYS A 229 8.41 -15.66 -9.15
N ASP A 230 8.62 -16.81 -8.51
CA ASP A 230 7.54 -17.67 -8.03
C ASP A 230 6.82 -17.09 -6.79
N HIS A 231 7.41 -16.06 -6.15
CA HIS A 231 6.86 -15.38 -4.97
C HIS A 231 6.29 -13.99 -5.27
N VAL A 232 6.16 -13.63 -6.56
CA VAL A 232 5.65 -12.33 -7.03
C VAL A 232 4.18 -12.47 -7.40
N GLN A 233 3.35 -11.58 -6.87
CA GLN A 233 1.94 -11.48 -7.24
C GLN A 233 1.68 -10.17 -7.98
N LEU A 234 1.38 -10.31 -9.26
CA LEU A 234 0.91 -9.21 -10.10
C LEU A 234 -0.60 -9.12 -9.97
N VAL A 235 -1.08 -8.04 -9.37
CA VAL A 235 -2.52 -7.81 -9.14
C VAL A 235 -3.02 -6.63 -9.99
N PRO A 236 -4.34 -6.52 -10.18
CA PRO A 236 -4.92 -5.40 -10.92
C PRO A 236 -4.56 -4.04 -10.30
N GLN A 237 -4.17 -3.09 -11.16
CA GLN A 237 -3.67 -1.78 -10.75
C GLN A 237 -4.65 -0.99 -9.87
N HIS A 238 -5.94 -1.09 -10.17
CA HIS A 238 -6.99 -0.35 -9.46
C HIS A 238 -7.19 -0.79 -8.00
N TRP A 239 -6.57 -1.87 -7.55
CA TRP A 239 -6.64 -2.27 -6.15
C TRP A 239 -6.02 -1.20 -5.24
N PHE A 240 -4.82 -0.73 -5.58
CA PHE A 240 -4.08 0.19 -4.71
C PHE A 240 -3.12 1.14 -5.45
N ASN A 241 -3.19 1.23 -6.79
CA ASN A 241 -2.28 2.05 -7.59
C ASN A 241 -3.02 2.78 -8.74
N ALA A 242 -4.26 3.22 -8.49
CA ALA A 242 -5.08 3.87 -9.51
C ALA A 242 -4.54 5.25 -9.89
N TYR A 243 -4.72 5.65 -11.15
CA TYR A 243 -4.27 6.96 -11.66
C TYR A 243 -5.43 7.93 -11.78
N PRO A 244 -5.18 9.24 -11.61
CA PRO A 244 -6.20 10.24 -11.85
C PRO A 244 -6.60 10.23 -13.33
N LEU A 245 -7.87 10.51 -13.59
CA LEU A 245 -8.36 10.89 -14.92
C LEU A 245 -8.38 12.42 -15.05
N ASP A 246 -8.85 13.07 -14.00
CA ASP A 246 -9.18 14.49 -13.90
C ASP A 246 -9.03 14.97 -12.44
N GLY A 247 -9.49 16.19 -12.17
CA GLY A 247 -9.45 16.80 -10.83
C GLY A 247 -10.51 16.23 -9.88
N PRO A 248 -10.42 16.57 -8.59
CA PRO A 248 -11.33 16.05 -7.57
C PRO A 248 -12.79 16.47 -7.80
N LYS A 249 -13.04 17.59 -8.47
CA LYS A 249 -14.39 18.06 -8.80
C LYS A 249 -15.08 17.12 -9.80
N GLU A 250 -14.39 16.78 -10.88
CA GLU A 250 -14.89 15.85 -11.89
C GLU A 250 -15.03 14.44 -11.28
N TYR A 251 -14.06 14.01 -10.47
CA TYR A 251 -14.14 12.77 -9.69
C TYR A 251 -15.39 12.69 -8.80
N GLU A 252 -15.70 13.78 -8.07
CA GLU A 252 -16.85 13.85 -7.17
C GLU A 252 -18.19 13.82 -7.92
N LEU A 253 -18.27 14.49 -9.07
CA LEU A 253 -19.50 14.63 -9.86
C LEU A 253 -19.75 13.46 -10.81
N ARG A 254 -18.74 12.61 -11.06
CA ARG A 254 -18.82 11.52 -12.04
C ARG A 254 -19.99 10.58 -11.75
N SER A 255 -20.79 10.28 -12.76
CA SER A 255 -21.86 9.29 -12.68
C SER A 255 -21.34 7.85 -12.73
N ASP A 256 -22.14 6.90 -12.24
CA ASP A 256 -21.80 5.48 -12.32
C ASP A 256 -21.70 4.97 -13.76
N LYS A 257 -22.42 5.62 -14.69
CA LYS A 257 -22.35 5.27 -16.11
C LYS A 257 -20.98 5.66 -16.68
N GLU A 258 -20.55 6.90 -16.46
CA GLU A 258 -19.23 7.36 -16.90
C GLU A 258 -18.10 6.53 -16.28
N ALA A 259 -18.21 6.21 -14.98
CA ALA A 259 -17.21 5.38 -14.31
C ALA A 259 -17.08 3.97 -14.92
N LYS A 260 -18.17 3.38 -15.41
CA LYS A 260 -18.13 2.06 -16.07
C LYS A 260 -17.46 2.09 -17.45
N GLU A 261 -17.40 3.25 -18.09
CA GLU A 261 -16.81 3.43 -19.42
C GLU A 261 -15.31 3.81 -19.37
N MET A 262 -14.79 4.16 -18.19
CA MET A 262 -13.37 4.47 -17.97
C MET A 262 -12.47 3.24 -18.06
N GLU A 263 -11.20 3.44 -18.35
CA GLU A 263 -10.18 2.40 -18.22
C GLU A 263 -10.08 1.91 -16.75
N GLU A 264 -9.76 0.63 -16.56
CA GLU A 264 -9.75 0.01 -15.23
C GLU A 264 -8.82 0.72 -14.24
N PHE A 265 -7.62 1.10 -14.69
CA PHE A 265 -6.62 1.77 -13.85
C PHE A 265 -6.98 3.20 -13.44
N LYS A 266 -8.04 3.80 -13.98
CA LYS A 266 -8.47 5.13 -13.60
C LYS A 266 -9.25 5.12 -12.29
N LEU A 267 -9.00 6.13 -11.45
CA LEU A 267 -9.58 6.26 -10.12
C LEU A 267 -11.12 6.40 -10.15
N ARG A 268 -11.78 5.66 -9.28
CA ARG A 268 -13.23 5.65 -9.04
C ARG A 268 -13.53 5.76 -7.54
N ARG A 269 -14.72 6.24 -7.18
CA ARG A 269 -15.15 6.28 -5.77
C ARG A 269 -15.21 4.87 -5.19
N GLY A 270 -14.46 4.63 -4.12
CA GLY A 270 -14.30 3.32 -3.47
C GLY A 270 -12.96 2.63 -3.73
N ASP A 271 -12.16 3.16 -4.66
CA ASP A 271 -10.74 2.81 -4.77
C ASP A 271 -9.96 3.31 -3.56
N PHE A 272 -8.77 2.74 -3.34
CA PHE A 272 -7.98 3.01 -2.15
C PHE A 272 -7.09 4.25 -2.25
N LEU A 273 -6.36 4.37 -3.35
CA LEU A 273 -5.26 5.30 -3.49
C LEU A 273 -5.22 5.87 -4.91
N VAL A 274 -4.88 7.15 -5.01
CA VAL A 274 -4.56 7.83 -6.29
C VAL A 274 -3.06 8.12 -6.35
N HIS A 275 -2.42 7.72 -7.46
CA HIS A 275 -0.99 7.90 -7.70
C HIS A 275 -0.77 8.82 -8.90
N PHE A 276 0.03 9.86 -8.71
CA PHE A 276 0.33 10.88 -9.73
C PHE A 276 1.58 10.53 -10.56
N ALA A 277 1.92 9.25 -10.71
CA ALA A 277 3.02 8.78 -11.54
C ALA A 277 2.92 9.36 -12.96
N GLY A 278 4.01 9.96 -13.44
CA GLY A 278 4.06 10.59 -14.76
C GLY A 278 3.15 11.80 -14.96
N HIS A 279 2.46 12.30 -13.92
CA HIS A 279 1.61 13.48 -14.03
C HIS A 279 2.46 14.75 -14.24
N ASN A 280 2.20 15.47 -15.33
CA ASN A 280 3.03 16.61 -15.75
C ASN A 280 2.94 17.83 -14.82
N ASP A 281 1.79 18.05 -14.19
CA ASP A 281 1.55 19.18 -13.28
C ASP A 281 1.13 18.70 -11.89
N LYS A 282 2.06 18.06 -11.17
CA LYS A 282 1.83 17.64 -9.77
C LYS A 282 1.61 18.83 -8.84
N GLU A 283 2.29 19.95 -9.09
CA GLU A 283 2.23 21.14 -8.25
C GLU A 283 0.86 21.82 -8.30
N GLY A 284 0.20 21.84 -9.47
CA GLY A 284 -1.18 22.31 -9.60
C GLY A 284 -2.23 21.28 -9.14
N ALA A 285 -2.06 20.00 -9.47
CA ALA A 285 -3.12 19.00 -9.25
C ALA A 285 -3.21 18.49 -7.80
N MET A 286 -2.08 18.20 -7.15
CA MET A 286 -2.09 17.56 -5.84
C MET A 286 -2.69 18.41 -4.71
N PRO A 287 -2.52 19.75 -4.67
CA PRO A 287 -3.18 20.59 -3.67
C PRO A 287 -4.71 20.50 -3.71
N ASP A 288 -5.32 20.48 -4.90
CA ASP A 288 -6.78 20.34 -5.05
C ASP A 288 -7.28 19.02 -4.44
N TRP A 289 -6.54 17.94 -4.67
CA TRP A 289 -6.83 16.63 -4.07
C TRP A 289 -6.67 16.64 -2.55
N ALA A 290 -5.65 17.32 -2.02
CA ALA A 290 -5.46 17.47 -0.59
C ALA A 290 -6.65 18.21 0.07
N GLU A 291 -7.11 19.30 -0.55
CA GLU A 291 -8.27 20.07 -0.07
C GLU A 291 -9.56 19.24 -0.11
N TYR A 292 -9.78 18.51 -1.21
CA TYR A 292 -10.94 17.63 -1.35
C TYR A 292 -10.95 16.50 -0.32
N LEU A 293 -9.81 15.83 -0.10
CA LEU A 293 -9.71 14.71 0.85
C LEU A 293 -9.76 15.15 2.32
N ALA A 294 -9.42 16.40 2.61
CA ALA A 294 -9.60 16.97 3.95
C ALA A 294 -11.08 17.03 4.37
N VAL A 295 -12.00 17.15 3.41
CA VAL A 295 -13.46 17.20 3.65
C VAL A 295 -14.17 15.89 3.29
N ASN A 296 -13.63 15.11 2.35
CA ASN A 296 -14.16 13.81 1.92
C ASN A 296 -13.12 12.69 2.15
N PRO A 297 -12.82 12.33 3.41
CA PRO A 297 -11.77 11.35 3.72
C PRO A 297 -12.15 9.91 3.37
N THR A 298 -13.42 9.65 3.07
CA THR A 298 -13.91 8.29 2.78
C THR A 298 -15.05 8.33 1.77
N PRO A 299 -15.10 7.40 0.80
CA PRO A 299 -16.22 7.28 -0.14
C PRO A 299 -17.42 6.53 0.47
N TRP A 300 -17.33 6.07 1.72
CA TRP A 300 -18.33 5.21 2.35
C TRP A 300 -19.38 6.01 3.14
N GLY A 301 -20.62 5.52 3.16
CA GLY A 301 -21.71 6.04 3.99
C GLY A 301 -22.79 6.85 3.27
N ASP A 302 -22.53 7.33 2.06
CA ASP A 302 -23.49 8.11 1.24
C ASP A 302 -24.12 7.30 0.09
N GLY A 303 -23.69 6.05 -0.10
CA GLY A 303 -24.18 5.16 -1.14
C GLY A 303 -23.69 5.48 -2.56
N ARG A 304 -22.64 6.29 -2.72
CA ARG A 304 -22.10 6.70 -4.04
C ARG A 304 -20.82 5.98 -4.46
N VAL A 305 -20.50 4.87 -3.79
CA VAL A 305 -19.37 4.00 -4.14
C VAL A 305 -19.59 3.42 -5.54
N GLN A 306 -18.60 3.61 -6.41
CA GLN A 306 -18.58 3.14 -7.78
C GLN A 306 -17.88 1.79 -7.93
N ARG A 307 -16.88 1.53 -7.09
CA ARG A 307 -16.09 0.29 -7.11
C ARG A 307 -15.73 -0.16 -5.71
N ASP A 308 -16.02 -1.43 -5.42
CA ASP A 308 -15.53 -2.12 -4.23
C ASP A 308 -14.81 -3.40 -4.67
N VAL A 309 -13.48 -3.39 -4.55
CA VAL A 309 -12.64 -4.52 -4.95
C VAL A 309 -12.62 -5.67 -3.95
N SER A 310 -13.30 -5.58 -2.80
CA SER A 310 -13.20 -6.59 -1.73
C SER A 310 -13.53 -8.01 -2.22
N GLY A 311 -14.62 -8.15 -2.99
CA GLY A 311 -15.00 -9.43 -3.59
C GLY A 311 -14.05 -9.92 -4.68
N GLU A 312 -13.41 -9.00 -5.40
CA GLU A 312 -12.40 -9.30 -6.41
C GLU A 312 -11.12 -9.84 -5.75
N VAL A 313 -10.66 -9.17 -4.70
CA VAL A 313 -9.49 -9.57 -3.90
C VAL A 313 -9.70 -10.93 -3.25
N ASP A 314 -10.85 -11.14 -2.59
CA ASP A 314 -11.17 -12.43 -1.98
C ASP A 314 -11.20 -13.56 -3.01
N LYS A 315 -11.78 -13.32 -4.19
CA LYS A 315 -11.83 -14.30 -5.27
C LYS A 315 -10.44 -14.60 -5.82
N TRP A 316 -9.58 -13.59 -5.96
CA TRP A 316 -8.20 -13.75 -6.41
C TRP A 316 -7.42 -14.70 -5.50
N TRP A 317 -7.39 -14.40 -4.20
CA TRP A 317 -6.66 -15.21 -3.22
C TRP A 317 -7.19 -16.65 -3.17
N LYS A 318 -8.52 -16.84 -3.21
CA LYS A 318 -9.14 -18.17 -3.30
C LYS A 318 -8.70 -18.97 -4.52
N ASN A 319 -8.59 -18.33 -5.67
CA ASN A 319 -8.19 -19.00 -6.90
C ASN A 319 -6.74 -19.52 -6.86
N ILE A 320 -5.88 -18.91 -6.05
CA ILE A 320 -4.48 -19.31 -5.87
C ILE A 320 -4.20 -20.04 -4.56
N GLY A 321 -5.26 -20.45 -3.83
CA GLY A 321 -5.18 -21.41 -2.73
C GLY A 321 -5.29 -20.84 -1.31
N TYR A 322 -5.83 -19.64 -1.15
CA TYR A 322 -6.02 -18.98 0.15
C TYR A 322 -7.48 -18.91 0.61
#